data_AF-A0A7X4FQG1-F1
#
_entry.id   AF-A0A7X4FQG1-F1
#
_cell.length_a   1.000
_cell.length_b   1.000
_cell.length_c   1.000
_cell.angle_alpha   90.00
_cell.angle_beta   90.00
_cell.angle_gamma   90.00
#
_symmetry.space_group_name_H-M   'P 1'
#
loop_
_entity.id
_entity.type
_entity.pdbx_description
1 polymer ?
#
loop_
_entity_poly.entity_id
_entity_poly.type
_entity_poly.pdbx_seq_one_letter_code
_entity_poly.pdbx_strand_id
1 'polypeptide(L)'
;MEPRLKQLLEDLTRSLCEAIAESPDVHDRLESIRREGYTLNLFLDCKPFESDDETETEDETERPRPAPPFRINGRDLAFLRSVGIDPTRKARSRSSRQ
;
A
#
# COMPACT_ATOMS: atom_id res chain seq x y z
N MET A 1 9.63 9.17 -22.45
CA MET A 1 8.75 9.73 -21.41
C MET A 1 7.60 10.44 -22.09
N GLU A 2 6.37 10.08 -21.74
CA GLU A 2 5.17 10.77 -22.24
C GLU A 2 5.25 12.28 -21.95
N PRO A 3 4.85 13.14 -22.90
CA PRO A 3 4.91 14.60 -22.73
C PRO A 3 4.09 15.08 -21.52
N ARG A 4 2.99 14.38 -21.22
CA ARG A 4 2.13 14.66 -20.06
C ARG A 4 2.81 14.38 -18.72
N LEU A 5 3.57 13.28 -18.63
CA LEU A 5 4.30 12.93 -17.40
C LEU A 5 5.39 13.96 -17.09
N LYS A 6 6.09 14.44 -18.11
CA LYS A 6 7.09 15.51 -17.95
C LYS A 6 6.47 16.77 -17.39
N GLN A 7 5.31 17.17 -17.92
CA GLN A 7 4.61 18.36 -17.45
C GLN A 7 4.16 18.24 -15.99
N LEU A 8 3.62 17.08 -15.58
CA LEU A 8 3.27 16.83 -14.19
C LEU A 8 4.47 16.90 -13.24
N LEU A 9 5.61 16.34 -13.67
CA LEU A 9 6.87 16.41 -12.92
C LEU A 9 7.38 17.85 -12.80
N GLU A 10 7.30 18.64 -13.88
CA GLU A 10 7.69 20.05 -13.88
C GLU A 10 6.81 20.88 -12.95
N ASP A 11 5.50 20.67 -12.98
CA ASP A 11 4.53 21.37 -12.12
C ASP A 11 4.72 21.00 -10.64
N LEU A 12 4.97 19.71 -10.35
CA LEU A 12 5.31 19.26 -9.00
C LEU A 12 6.63 19.85 -8.52
N THR A 13 7.65 19.86 -9.38
CA THR A 13 8.97 20.43 -9.04
C THR A 13 8.84 21.91 -8.70
N ARG A 14 8.06 22.66 -9.48
CA ARG A 14 7.79 24.08 -9.21
C ARG A 14 7.10 24.28 -7.87
N SER A 15 6.03 23.52 -7.62
CA SER A 15 5.26 23.59 -6.37
C SER A 15 6.13 23.22 -5.15
N LEU A 16 7.01 22.24 -5.30
CA LEU A 16 7.93 21.81 -4.25
C LEU A 16 9.00 22.87 -3.96
N CYS A 17 9.57 23.49 -4.99
CA CYS A 17 10.49 24.61 -4.83
C CYS A 17 9.85 25.80 -4.12
N GLU A 18 8.60 26.13 -4.46
CA GLU A 18 7.84 27.20 -3.82
C GLU A 18 7.56 26.89 -2.34
N ALA A 19 7.09 25.67 -2.05
CA ALA A 19 6.85 25.21 -0.67
C ALA A 19 8.13 25.18 0.18
N ILE A 20 9.27 24.78 -0.40
CA ILE A 20 10.57 24.81 0.28
C ILE A 20 11.01 26.24 0.56
N ALA A 21 10.78 27.16 -0.38
CA ALA A 21 11.15 28.56 -0.23
C ALA A 21 10.29 29.29 0.81
N GLU A 22 9.00 28.94 0.90
CA GLU A 22 8.06 29.57 1.84
C GLU A 22 8.10 28.96 3.25
N SER A 23 8.64 27.73 3.40
CA SER A 23 8.73 27.06 4.70
C SER A 23 10.02 27.44 5.47
N PRO A 24 9.93 28.24 6.55
CA PRO A 24 11.09 28.59 7.36
C PRO A 24 11.73 27.37 8.04
N ASP A 25 10.91 26.40 8.45
CA ASP A 25 11.38 25.16 9.11
C ASP A 25 12.28 24.33 8.18
N VAL A 26 11.97 24.30 6.89
CA VAL A 26 12.78 23.58 5.88
C VAL A 26 14.09 24.32 5.64
N HIS A 27 14.05 25.66 5.61
CA HIS A 27 15.23 26.50 5.48
C HIS A 27 16.23 26.28 6.62
N ASP A 28 15.75 26.30 7.88
CA ASP A 28 16.58 26.09 9.07
C ASP A 28 17.26 24.70 9.05
N ARG A 29 16.54 23.67 8.61
CA ARG A 29 17.10 22.31 8.45
C ARG A 29 18.15 22.24 7.34
N LEU A 30 17.89 22.86 6.19
CA LEU A 30 18.85 22.96 5.09
C LEU A 30 20.12 23.69 5.51
N GLU A 31 20.01 24.77 6.28
CA GLU A 31 21.16 25.45 6.85
C GLU A 31 21.96 24.56 7.81
N SER A 32 21.29 23.82 8.70
CA SER A 32 21.98 22.89 9.61
C SER A 32 22.81 21.85 8.83
N ILE A 33 22.21 21.25 7.80
CA ILE A 33 22.88 20.27 6.94
C ILE A 33 24.12 20.89 6.26
N ARG A 34 24.00 22.14 5.77
CA ARG A 34 25.13 22.86 5.15
C ARG A 34 26.21 23.23 6.16
N ARG A 35 25.85 23.61 7.39
CA ARG A 35 26.81 23.92 8.47
C ARG A 35 27.62 22.69 8.87
N GLU A 36 27.03 21.52 8.78
CA GLU A 36 27.70 20.23 8.97
C GLU A 36 28.59 19.82 7.77
N GLY A 37 28.58 20.61 6.68
CA GLY A 37 29.42 20.39 5.51
C GLY A 37 28.80 19.48 4.45
N TYR A 38 27.50 19.19 4.55
CA TYR A 38 26.79 18.35 3.58
C TYR A 38 26.05 19.19 2.54
N THR A 39 25.89 18.62 1.34
CA THR A 39 25.10 19.20 0.25
C THR A 39 23.92 18.29 -0.06
N LEU A 40 22.72 18.86 -0.10
CA LEU A 40 21.50 18.13 -0.41
C LEU A 40 21.28 18.04 -1.93
N ASN A 41 20.98 16.84 -2.44
CA ASN A 41 20.50 16.62 -3.79
C ASN A 41 19.17 15.85 -3.73
N LEU A 42 18.13 16.39 -4.35
CA LEU A 42 16.81 15.75 -4.43
C LEU A 42 16.56 15.28 -5.86
N PHE A 43 16.19 14.01 -6.01
CA PHE A 43 15.81 13.42 -7.28
C PHE A 43 14.32 13.05 -7.22
N LEU A 44 13.52 13.60 -8.13
CA LEU A 44 12.15 13.19 -8.32
C LEU A 44 12.10 12.15 -9.45
N ASP A 45 11.62 10.96 -9.12
CA ASP A 45 11.32 9.91 -10.09
C ASP A 45 9.84 9.54 -9.97
N CYS A 46 9.17 9.40 -11.11
CA CYS A 46 7.77 8.97 -11.18
C CYS A 46 7.72 7.64 -11.92
N LYS A 47 7.24 6.61 -11.21
CA LYS A 47 6.94 5.32 -11.80
C LYS A 47 5.45 5.23 -12.07
N PRO A 48 5.03 4.60 -13.19
CA PRO A 48 3.63 4.31 -13.39
C PRO A 48 3.11 3.52 -12.19
N PHE A 49 1.96 3.92 -11.68
CA PHE A 49 1.27 3.18 -10.64
C PHE A 49 0.73 1.90 -11.29
N GLU A 50 1.45 0.79 -11.13
CA GLU A 50 0.91 -0.54 -11.40
C GLU A 50 -0.05 -0.84 -10.26
N SER A 51 -1.34 -0.61 -10.50
CA SER A 51 -2.40 -1.03 -9.58
C SER A 51 -2.50 -2.56 -9.63
N ASP A 52 -1.66 -3.22 -8.85
CA ASP A 52 -2.06 -4.45 -8.17
C ASP A 52 -2.83 -4.03 -6.89
N ASP A 53 -3.97 -4.65 -6.67
CA ASP A 53 -4.94 -4.47 -5.57
C ASP A 53 -5.96 -3.31 -5.71
N GLU A 54 -7.27 -3.53 -5.62
CA GLU A 54 -8.00 -4.20 -4.52
C GLU A 54 -7.68 -3.59 -3.15
N THR A 55 -7.76 -2.26 -2.98
CA THR A 55 -7.97 -1.68 -1.65
C THR A 55 -8.85 -0.44 -1.69
N GLU A 56 -10.11 -0.63 -1.29
CA GLU A 56 -10.78 0.17 -0.25
C GLU A 56 -10.82 1.70 -0.46
N THR A 57 -11.59 2.15 -1.45
CA THR A 57 -12.39 3.37 -1.22
C THR A 57 -13.73 2.94 -0.62
N GLU A 58 -13.94 3.37 0.62
CA GLU A 58 -15.24 3.44 1.27
C GLU A 58 -16.21 4.25 0.39
N ASP A 59 -16.86 3.59 -0.56
CA ASP A 59 -18.01 4.13 -1.27
C ASP A 59 -19.21 3.31 -0.83
N GLU A 60 -19.92 3.84 0.15
CA GLU A 60 -21.25 3.39 0.54
C GLU A 60 -22.17 3.53 -0.68
N THR A 61 -22.25 2.52 -1.55
CA THR A 61 -23.42 2.03 -2.30
C THR A 61 -22.94 1.14 -3.47
N GLU A 62 -22.38 -0.05 -3.21
CA GLU A 62 -22.17 -1.03 -4.28
C GLU A 62 -22.66 -2.43 -3.87
N ARG A 63 -23.43 -3.04 -4.79
CA ARG A 63 -24.08 -4.35 -4.64
C ARG A 63 -23.07 -5.42 -4.22
N PRO A 64 -23.47 -6.45 -3.44
CA PRO A 64 -22.55 -7.48 -2.98
C PRO A 64 -21.95 -8.22 -4.18
N ARG A 65 -20.68 -7.92 -4.48
CA ARG A 65 -19.87 -8.74 -5.37
C ARG A 65 -19.68 -10.10 -4.69
N PRO A 66 -19.69 -11.22 -5.45
CA PRO A 66 -19.46 -12.52 -4.85
C PRO A 66 -18.07 -12.52 -4.21
N ALA A 67 -18.04 -12.73 -2.89
CA ALA A 67 -16.78 -12.83 -2.16
C ALA A 67 -15.86 -13.85 -2.83
N PRO A 68 -14.55 -13.58 -2.91
CA PRO A 68 -13.62 -14.52 -3.48
C PRO A 68 -13.76 -15.89 -2.79
N PRO A 69 -13.64 -17.01 -3.54
CA PRO A 69 -13.78 -18.32 -2.95
C PRO A 69 -12.74 -18.50 -1.85
N PHE A 70 -13.18 -18.86 -0.65
CA PHE A 70 -12.30 -19.15 0.46
C PHE A 70 -11.30 -20.25 0.06
N ARG A 71 -10.00 -19.94 0.10
CA ARG A 71 -8.90 -20.86 -0.21
C ARG A 71 -8.06 -21.08 1.04
N ILE A 72 -7.91 -22.34 1.44
CA ILE A 72 -7.01 -22.75 2.52
C ILE A 72 -5.64 -23.05 1.90
N ASN A 73 -4.58 -22.34 2.33
CA ASN A 73 -3.20 -22.60 1.90
C ASN A 73 -2.45 -23.49 2.92
N GLY A 74 -1.18 -23.82 2.63
CA GLY A 74 -0.37 -24.71 3.48
C GLY A 74 -0.10 -24.17 4.90
N ARG A 75 0.00 -22.84 5.06
CA ARG A 75 0.16 -22.20 6.38
C ARG A 75 -1.13 -22.28 7.18
N ASP A 76 -2.26 -22.09 6.52
CA ASP A 76 -3.59 -22.22 7.13
C ASP A 76 -3.84 -23.66 7.60
N LEU A 77 -3.41 -24.67 6.83
CA LEU A 77 -3.47 -26.07 7.25
C LEU A 77 -2.66 -26.34 8.53
N ALA A 78 -1.46 -25.75 8.64
CA ALA A 78 -0.63 -25.90 9.83
C ALA A 78 -1.27 -25.24 11.06
N PHE A 79 -1.85 -24.06 10.88
CA PHE A 79 -2.59 -23.35 11.92
C PHE A 79 -3.85 -24.09 12.35
N LEU A 80 -4.68 -24.52 11.41
CA LEU A 80 -5.91 -25.27 11.71
C LEU A 80 -5.57 -26.53 12.52
N ARG A 81 -4.52 -27.27 12.14
CA ARG A 81 -4.05 -28.43 12.89
C ARG A 81 -3.55 -28.09 14.29
N SER A 82 -2.89 -26.95 14.49
CA SER A 82 -2.41 -26.55 15.82
C SER A 82 -3.57 -26.22 16.77
N VAL A 83 -4.70 -25.72 16.25
CA VAL A 83 -5.93 -25.49 17.02
C VAL A 83 -6.86 -26.73 17.07
N GLY A 84 -6.40 -27.89 16.57
CA GLY A 84 -7.13 -29.16 16.63
C GLY A 84 -8.19 -29.35 15.54
N ILE A 85 -8.25 -28.45 14.55
CA ILE A 85 -9.14 -28.53 13.40
C ILE A 85 -8.37 -29.13 12.22
N ASP A 86 -8.74 -30.32 11.78
CA ASP A 86 -8.15 -30.90 10.57
C ASP A 86 -9.16 -30.86 9.42
N PRO A 87 -9.06 -29.89 8.49
CA PRO A 87 -9.98 -29.76 7.37
C PRO A 87 -9.87 -30.93 6.37
N THR A 88 -8.81 -31.74 6.46
CA THR A 88 -8.65 -32.95 5.62
C THR A 88 -9.28 -34.20 6.24
N ARG A 89 -9.73 -34.11 7.49
CA ARG A 89 -10.35 -35.22 8.21
C ARG A 89 -11.82 -35.35 7.81
N LYS A 90 -12.23 -36.54 7.36
CA LYS A 90 -13.63 -36.84 7.04
C LYS A 90 -14.51 -36.55 8.27
N ALA A 91 -15.46 -35.63 8.13
CA ALA A 91 -16.43 -35.33 9.17
C ALA A 91 -17.21 -36.62 9.50
N ARG A 92 -17.14 -37.07 10.76
CA ARG A 92 -18.00 -38.15 11.26
C ARG A 92 -19.42 -37.61 11.25
N SER A 93 -20.30 -38.18 10.42
CA SER A 93 -21.73 -37.89 10.48
C SER A 93 -22.22 -38.26 11.87
N ARG A 94 -22.61 -37.25 12.67
CA ARG A 94 -23.35 -37.49 13.91
C ARG A 94 -24.75 -37.91 13.46
N SER A 95 -25.01 -39.22 13.46
CA SER A 95 -26.37 -39.74 13.36
C SER A 95 -27.15 -39.20 14.55
N SER A 96 -27.97 -38.19 14.31
CA SER A 96 -29.04 -37.79 15.21
C SER A 96 -30.07 -38.92 15.19
N ARG A 97 -30.07 -39.77 16.22
CA ARG A 97 -31.20 -40.65 16.51
C ARG A 97 -32.36 -39.76 16.97
N GLN A 98 -33.38 -39.63 16.11
CA GLN A 98 -34.76 -39.35 16.51
C GLN A 98 -35.46 -40.70 16.71
#